data_AF-A0A966PZU8-F1
#
_entry.id   AF-A0A966PZU8-F1
#
_cell.length_a   1.000
_cell.length_b   1.000
_cell.length_c   1.000
_cell.angle_alpha   90.00
_cell.angle_beta   90.00
_cell.angle_gamma   90.00
#
_symmetry.space_group_name_H-M   'P 1'
#
loop_
_entity.id
_entity.type
_entity.pdbx_description
1 polymer ?
#
loop_
_entity_poly.entity_id
_entity_poly.type
_entity_poly.pdbx_seq_one_letter_code
_entity_poly.pdbx_strand_id
1 'polypeptide(L)' 'MIPKRPIYTIGIDEVGRGPIAGPVAVGSFVIFNKKALRLFSKVKESKQLKEQDREEWFKKIEKI' A
#
# COMPACT_ATOMS: atom_id res chain seq x y z
N MET A 1 30.03 -4.94 12.17
CA MET A 1 28.60 -5.01 12.53
C MET A 1 27.81 -5.41 11.29
N ILE A 2 27.31 -6.65 11.23
CA ILE A 2 26.39 -7.04 10.15
C ILE A 2 25.01 -6.51 10.56
N PRO A 3 24.34 -5.66 9.77
CA PRO A 3 23.01 -5.22 10.13
C PRO A 3 22.10 -6.45 10.21
N LYS A 4 21.52 -6.69 11.39
CA LYS A 4 20.48 -7.70 11.56
C LYS A 4 19.40 -7.40 10.52
N ARG A 5 19.02 -8.39 9.71
CA ARG A 5 17.91 -8.25 8.77
C ARG A 5 16.69 -7.72 9.55
N PRO A 6 16.00 -6.68 9.06
CA PRO A 6 14.83 -6.16 9.74
C PRO A 6 13.79 -7.28 9.89
N ILE A 7 13.23 -7.42 11.09
CA ILE A 7 12.22 -8.44 11.40
C ILE A 7 10.95 -8.17 10.57
N TYR A 8 10.64 -6.89 10.34
CA TYR A 8 9.55 -6.44 9.48
C TYR A 8 10.00 -5.27 8.60
N THR A 9 9.50 -5.22 7.38
CA THR A 9 9.59 -4.05 6.50
C THR A 9 8.21 -3.40 6.43
N ILE A 10 8.13 -2.13 6.83
CA ILE A 10 6.89 -1.35 6.82
C ILE A 10 7.00 -0.31 5.71
N GLY A 11 6.04 -0.31 4.78
CA GLY A 11 5.85 0.76 3.82
C GLY A 11 4.95 1.84 4.39
N ILE A 12 5.25 3.11 4.13
CA ILE A 12 4.48 4.28 4.57
C ILE A 12 4.26 5.16 3.34
N ASP A 13 3.04 5.68 3.17
CA ASP A 13 2.69 6.58 2.07
C ASP A 13 1.59 7.56 2.49
N GLU A 14 1.52 8.71 1.82
CA GLU A 14 0.53 9.77 2.09
C GLU A 14 -0.23 10.24 0.85
N VAL A 15 -1.46 10.70 1.05
CA VAL A 15 -2.31 11.30 0.01
C VAL A 15 -2.92 12.60 0.53
N GLY A 16 -3.09 13.58 -0.36
CA GLY A 16 -3.78 14.84 -0.04
C GLY A 16 -2.86 16.01 0.34
N ARG A 17 -1.54 15.91 0.11
CA ARG A 17 -0.58 17.00 0.43
C ARG A 17 -0.58 18.21 -0.53
N GLY A 18 -1.27 18.10 -1.67
CA GLY A 18 -1.26 19.09 -2.75
C GLY A 18 -2.44 20.08 -2.76
N PRO A 19 -3.68 19.65 -2.48
CA PRO A 19 -4.84 20.55 -2.43
C PRO A 19 -4.71 21.67 -1.37
N ILE A 20 -5.38 22.81 -1.61
CA ILE A 20 -5.42 23.96 -0.69
C ILE A 20 -6.25 23.66 0.56
N ALA A 21 -7.27 22.82 0.43
CA ALA A 21 -8.14 22.40 1.52
C ALA A 21 -8.48 20.92 1.39
N GLY A 22 -8.77 20.28 2.52
CA GLY A 22 -9.02 18.84 2.63
C GLY A 22 -8.02 18.16 3.56
N PRO A 23 -8.33 16.93 4.02
CA PRO A 23 -7.45 16.20 4.92
C PRO A 23 -6.23 15.63 4.19
N VAL A 24 -5.17 15.41 4.95
CA VAL A 24 -4.06 14.54 4.55
C VAL A 24 -4.28 13.18 5.21
N ALA A 25 -4.21 12.11 4.43
CA ALA A 25 -4.27 10.74 4.93
C ALA A 25 -2.89 10.09 4.84
N VAL A 26 -2.48 9.40 5.90
CA VAL A 26 -1.22 8.62 5.95
C VAL A 26 -1.57 7.16 6.20
N GLY A 27 -1.02 6.27 5.37
CA GLY A 27 -1.19 4.83 5.48
C GLY A 27 0.13 4.14 5.81
N SER A 28 0.05 3.01 6.52
CA SER A 28 1.19 2.10 6.70
C SER A 28 0.79 0.68 6.32
N PHE A 29 1.74 -0.08 5.78
CA PHE A 29 1.48 -1.44 5.31
C PHE A 29 2.66 -2.37 5.59
N VAL A 30 2.36 -3.59 6.02
CA VAL A 30 3.35 -4.65 6.25
C VAL A 30 2.87 -5.94 5.59
N ILE A 31 3.78 -6.65 4.94
CA ILE A 31 3.50 -7.96 4.34
C ILE A 31 4.19 -9.05 5.14
N PHE A 32 3.42 -9.81 5.91
CA PHE A 32 3.92 -10.97 6.66
C PHE A 32 4.19 -12.16 5.75
N ASN A 33 3.31 -12.42 4.79
CA ASN A 33 3.43 -13.53 3.83
C ASN A 33 3.87 -13.02 2.45
N LYS A 34 5.14 -13.24 2.09
CA LYS A 34 5.68 -12.83 0.79
C LYS A 34 4.93 -13.43 -0.42
N LYS A 35 4.18 -14.52 -0.27
CA LYS A 35 3.33 -15.04 -1.36
C LYS A 35 2.22 -14.05 -1.74
N ALA A 36 1.78 -13.18 -0.83
CA ALA A 36 0.79 -12.13 -1.09
C ALA A 36 1.26 -11.12 -2.14
N LEU A 37 2.58 -10.95 -2.32
CA LEU A 37 3.15 -10.11 -3.38
C LEU A 37 2.71 -10.54 -4.79
N ARG A 38 2.36 -11.83 -4.98
CA ARG A 38 1.83 -12.33 -6.26
C ARG A 38 0.50 -11.68 -6.63
N LEU A 39 -0.31 -11.26 -5.66
CA LEU A 39 -1.57 -10.57 -5.89
C LEU A 39 -1.36 -9.24 -6.64
N PHE A 40 -0.26 -8.55 -6.33
CA PHE A 40 0.09 -7.25 -6.90
C PHE A 40 0.81 -7.34 -8.25
N SER A 41 1.16 -8.55 -8.72
CA SER A 41 1.88 -8.75 -9.98
C SER A 41 1.19 -8.17 -11.22
N LYS A 42 -0.13 -7.99 -11.16
CA LYS A 42 -0.96 -7.44 -12.24
C LYS A 42 -1.25 -5.94 -12.11
N VAL A 43 -0.92 -5.31 -10.97
CA VAL A 43 -1.12 -3.86 -10.75
C VAL A 43 0.24 -3.21 -10.63
N LYS A 44 0.73 -2.68 -11.76
CA LYS A 44 1.99 -1.94 -11.82
C LYS A 44 1.84 -0.45 -11.50
N GLU A 45 0.66 0.13 -11.69
CA GLU A 45 0.42 1.58 -11.57
C GLU A 45 -0.87 1.86 -10.80
N SER A 46 -0.78 2.04 -9.48
CA SER A 46 -1.91 2.41 -8.62
C SER A 46 -2.52 3.77 -8.98
N LYS A 47 -1.73 4.65 -9.60
CA LYS A 47 -2.13 6.01 -9.99
C LYS A 47 -3.13 6.04 -11.14
N GLN A 48 -3.20 4.98 -11.94
CA GLN A 48 -4.14 4.87 -13.06
C GLN A 48 -5.49 4.23 -12.68
N LEU A 49 -5.62 3.73 -11.45
CA LEU A 49 -6.86 3.13 -10.96
C LEU A 49 -7.92 4.20 -10.70
N LYS A 50 -9.17 3.93 -11.13
CA LYS A 50 -10.34 4.71 -10.74
C LYS A 50 -10.64 4.48 -9.25
N GLU A 51 -11.42 5.37 -8.65
CA GLU A 51 -11.81 5.29 -7.23
C GLU A 51 -12.44 3.94 -6.88
N GLN A 52 -13.41 3.47 -7.69
CA GLN A 52 -14.06 2.18 -7.51
C GLN A 52 -13.07 1.01 -7.54
N ASP A 53 -12.12 1.02 -8.47
CA ASP A 53 -11.10 -0.03 -8.56
C ASP A 53 -10.21 -0.04 -7.29
N ARG A 54 -9.88 1.14 -6.74
CA ARG A 54 -9.10 1.26 -5.49
C ARG A 54 -9.85 0.67 -4.30
N GLU A 55 -11.15 0.90 -4.20
CA GLU A 55 -11.99 0.28 -3.15
C GLU A 55 -12.05 -1.24 -3.30
N GLU A 56 -12.18 -1.77 -4.52
CA GLU A 56 -12.11 -3.20 -4.74
C GLU A 56 -10.75 -3.79 -4.35
N TRP A 57 -9.65 -3.10 -4.66
CA TRP A 57 -8.31 -3.49 -4.23
C TRP A 57 -8.19 -3.47 -2.71
N PHE A 58 -8.71 -2.45 -2.05
CA PHE A 58 -8.73 -2.39 -0.59
C PHE A 58 -9.44 -3.60 0.02
N LYS A 59 -10.65 -3.94 -0.47
CA LYS A 59 -11.40 -5.13 -0.05
C LYS A 59 -10.67 -6.45 -0.34
N LYS A 60 -9.89 -6.53 -1.44
CA LYS A 60 -9.05 -7.70 -1.75
C LYS A 60 -7.90 -7.81 -0.76
N ILE A 61 -7.27 -6.69 -0.39
CA ILE A 61 -6.14 -6.64 0.55
C ILE A 61 -6.59 -7.01 1.97
N GLU A 62 -7.75 -6.54 2.43
CA GLU A 62 -8.30 -6.90 3.76
C GLU A 62 -8.54 -8.40 3.94
N LYS A 63 -8.74 -9.14 2.84
CA LYS A 63 -9.05 -10.59 2.87
C LYS A 63 -7.81 -11.48 2.81
N ILE A 64 -6.62 -10.90 2.85
CA ILE A 64 -5.32 -11.59 2.72
C ILE A 64 -4.63 -11.67 4.06
#